data_AF-A0A132A9S2-F1
#
_entry.id   AF-A0A132A9S2-F1
#
_cell.length_a   1.000
_cell.length_b   1.000
_cell.length_c   1.000
_cell.angle_alpha   90.00
_cell.angle_beta   90.00
_cell.angle_gamma   90.00
#
_symmetry.space_group_name_H-M   'P 1'
#
loop_
_entity.id
_entity.type
_entity.pdbx_description
1 polymer ?
#
loop_
_entity_poly.entity_id
_entity_poly.type
_entity_poly.pdbx_seq_one_letter_code
_entity_poly.pdbx_strand_id
1 'polypeptide(L)'
;MIAIKQNKKLQCNVPLQILIYFNFYLSIVHVVIELIVNIHHLKNDIEENHNDSFQAIKKNEKLNQFFANSSLILFALIEIGRLYMGYFGNRLEKIQFLIAFVFLSISFQLPNHFFNLITLQQWRWSLMPQITIILIVLSITVLEIILGFVHLRFIIGKIYLNRTRSENTQASAIDRI
;
A
#
# COMPACT_ATOMS: atom_id res chain seq x y z
N MET A 1 30.04 17.05 31.36
CA MET A 1 29.33 15.80 30.98
C MET A 1 29.00 15.89 29.50
N ILE A 2 29.87 15.36 28.63
CA ILE A 2 29.70 15.44 27.17
C ILE A 2 28.80 14.26 26.77
N ALA A 3 27.56 14.55 26.42
CA ALA A 3 26.66 13.56 25.85
C ALA A 3 27.20 13.17 24.47
N ILE A 4 27.89 12.02 24.40
CA ILE A 4 28.23 11.36 23.15
C ILE A 4 26.90 11.01 22.49
N LYS A 5 26.47 11.87 21.56
CA LYS A 5 25.36 11.61 20.65
C LYS A 5 25.75 10.40 19.83
N GLN A 6 25.42 9.21 20.31
CA GLN A 6 25.64 7.96 19.59
C GLN A 6 24.99 8.15 18.22
N ASN A 7 25.83 8.22 17.19
CA ASN A 7 25.44 8.20 15.80
C ASN A 7 24.84 6.81 15.53
N LYS A 8 23.60 6.58 15.98
CA LYS A 8 22.82 5.41 15.59
C LYS A 8 22.64 5.55 14.09
N LYS A 9 23.47 4.84 13.31
CA LYS A 9 23.24 4.64 11.88
C LYS A 9 21.82 4.12 11.76
N LEU A 10 20.93 4.94 11.21
CA LEU A 10 19.58 4.52 10.86
C LEU A 10 19.72 3.41 9.81
N GLN A 11 19.34 2.19 10.17
CA GLN A 11 19.35 1.04 9.27
C GLN A 11 17.99 0.95 8.60
N CYS A 12 17.82 1.78 7.57
CA CYS A 12 16.71 1.66 6.64
C CYS A 12 16.75 0.30 5.94
N ASN A 13 15.62 -0.41 5.86
CA ASN A 13 15.52 -1.59 5.00
C ASN A 13 15.46 -1.13 3.54
N VAL A 14 16.59 -1.24 2.85
CA VAL A 14 16.76 -0.78 1.46
C VAL A 14 15.78 -1.46 0.49
N PRO A 15 15.60 -2.80 0.51
CA PRO A 15 14.57 -3.46 -0.29
C PRO A 15 13.16 -2.90 -0.09
N LEU A 16 12.73 -2.73 1.17
CA LEU A 16 11.42 -2.16 1.47
C LEU A 16 11.31 -0.72 0.96
N GLN A 17 12.38 0.07 1.11
CA GLN A 17 12.42 1.45 0.63
C GLN A 17 12.26 1.54 -0.89
N ILE A 18 12.93 0.66 -1.63
CA ILE A 18 12.85 0.60 -3.09
C ILE A 18 11.42 0.25 -3.53
N LEU A 19 10.79 -0.75 -2.88
CA LEU A 19 9.41 -1.10 -3.20
C LEU A 19 8.44 0.06 -2.96
N ILE A 20 8.55 0.75 -1.82
CA ILE A 20 7.71 1.91 -1.51
C ILE A 20 7.81 2.99 -2.59
N TYR A 21 9.04 3.27 -3.07
CA TYR A 21 9.22 4.23 -4.17
C TYR A 21 8.60 3.73 -5.47
N PHE A 22 8.80 2.45 -5.81
CA PHE A 22 8.25 1.88 -7.03
C PHE A 22 6.72 1.86 -7.00
N ASN A 23 6.12 1.55 -5.85
CA ASN A 23 4.69 1.54 -5.65
C ASN A 23 4.09 2.95 -5.70
N PHE A 24 4.80 3.98 -5.23
CA PHE A 24 4.38 5.37 -5.42
C PHE A 24 4.21 5.72 -6.91
N TYR A 25 5.22 5.43 -7.73
CA TYR A 25 5.15 5.70 -9.16
C TYR A 25 4.07 4.88 -9.86
N LEU A 26 3.99 3.58 -9.55
CA LEU A 26 2.97 2.71 -10.12
C LEU A 26 1.56 3.09 -9.71
N SER A 27 1.35 3.56 -8.48
CA SER A 27 0.05 4.02 -8.01
C SER A 27 -0.43 5.25 -8.78
N ILE A 28 0.48 6.19 -9.08
CA ILE A 28 0.15 7.33 -9.95
C ILE A 28 -0.22 6.85 -11.35
N VAL A 29 0.58 5.97 -11.94
CA VAL A 29 0.31 5.41 -13.28
C VAL A 29 -1.02 4.67 -13.30
N HIS A 30 -1.33 3.88 -12.29
CA HIS A 30 -2.58 3.14 -12.17
C HIS A 30 -3.79 4.09 -12.14
N VAL A 31 -3.74 5.14 -11.30
CA VAL A 31 -4.81 6.14 -11.22
C VAL A 31 -5.00 6.89 -12.55
N VAL A 32 -3.91 7.25 -13.23
CA VAL A 32 -3.99 7.93 -14.53
C VAL A 32 -4.65 7.03 -15.58
N ILE A 33 -4.29 5.74 -15.62
CA ILE A 33 -4.86 4.79 -16.58
C ILE A 33 -6.35 4.59 -16.34
N GLU A 34 -6.76 4.40 -15.08
CA GLU A 34 -8.18 4.30 -14.70
C GLU A 34 -8.96 5.57 -15.07
N LEU A 35 -8.36 6.75 -14.88
CA LEU A 35 -8.99 8.01 -15.27
C LEU A 35 -9.21 8.10 -16.78
N ILE A 36 -8.21 7.75 -17.59
CA ILE A 36 -8.32 7.75 -19.07
C ILE A 36 -9.44 6.82 -19.53
N VAL A 37 -9.55 5.66 -18.90
CA VAL A 37 -10.53 4.63 -19.23
C VAL A 37 -11.93 5.10 -18.88
N ASN A 38 -12.11 5.67 -17.68
CA ASN A 38 -13.37 6.27 -17.27
C ASN A 38 -13.82 7.39 -18.21
N ILE A 39 -12.90 8.24 -18.69
CA ILE A 39 -13.20 9.30 -19.67
C ILE A 39 -13.65 8.68 -21.00
N HIS A 40 -12.98 7.61 -21.45
CA HIS A 40 -13.35 6.95 -22.70
C HIS A 40 -14.74 6.31 -22.60
N HIS A 41 -15.05 5.65 -21.49
CA HIS A 41 -16.38 5.06 -21.25
C HIS A 41 -17.47 6.13 -21.19
N LEU A 42 -17.23 7.24 -20.48
CA LEU A 42 -18.18 8.35 -20.43
C LEU A 42 -18.48 8.91 -21.82
N LYS A 43 -17.46 9.01 -22.69
CA LYS A 43 -17.65 9.48 -24.07
C LYS A 43 -18.50 8.50 -24.88
N ASN A 44 -18.23 7.19 -24.78
CA ASN A 44 -18.98 6.18 -25.51
C ASN A 44 -20.44 6.13 -25.04
N ASP A 45 -20.69 6.27 -23.73
CA ASP A 45 -22.05 6.31 -23.15
C ASP A 45 -22.88 7.51 -23.65
N ILE A 46 -22.24 8.64 -23.96
CA ILE A 46 -22.91 9.83 -24.53
C ILE A 46 -23.30 9.59 -25.99
N GLU A 47 -22.46 8.91 -26.77
CA GLU A 47 -22.71 8.61 -28.18
C GLU A 47 -23.77 7.51 -28.38
N GLU A 48 -23.94 6.59 -27.43
CA GLU A 48 -24.81 5.40 -27.56
C GLU A 48 -26.25 5.58 -27.04
N ASN A 49 -26.67 6.79 -26.67
CA ASN A 49 -28.00 7.08 -26.10
C ASN A 49 -29.21 6.96 -27.06
N HIS A 50 -29.08 6.27 -28.20
CA HIS A 50 -30.14 6.14 -29.21
C HIS A 50 -30.84 4.76 -29.29
N ASN A 51 -30.43 3.74 -28.53
CA ASN A 51 -31.06 2.40 -28.57
C ASN A 51 -31.56 1.96 -27.18
N ASP A 52 -32.89 1.89 -27.02
CA ASP A 52 -33.60 1.66 -25.73
C ASP A 52 -33.72 0.19 -25.29
N SER A 53 -33.15 -0.77 -26.03
CA SER A 53 -33.46 -2.20 -25.87
C SER A 53 -32.71 -2.93 -24.73
N PHE A 54 -31.82 -2.28 -23.96
CA PHE A 54 -30.99 -2.94 -22.93
C PHE A 54 -30.97 -2.25 -21.55
N GLN A 55 -32.10 -1.77 -21.06
CA GLN A 55 -32.18 -1.02 -19.79
C GLN A 55 -31.69 -1.78 -18.54
N ALA A 56 -31.90 -3.11 -18.45
CA ALA A 56 -31.47 -3.89 -17.29
C ALA A 56 -29.94 -4.10 -17.24
N ILE A 57 -29.29 -4.29 -18.39
CA ILE A 57 -27.83 -4.42 -18.49
C ILE A 57 -27.17 -3.07 -18.19
N LYS A 58 -27.72 -1.98 -18.75
CA LYS A 58 -27.24 -0.60 -18.54
C LYS A 58 -27.33 -0.15 -17.07
N LYS A 59 -28.29 -0.68 -16.29
CA LYS A 59 -28.40 -0.38 -14.85
C LYS A 59 -27.28 -1.02 -14.02
N ASN A 60 -26.94 -2.28 -14.29
CA ASN A 60 -25.86 -2.97 -13.59
C ASN A 60 -24.49 -2.37 -13.93
N GLU A 61 -24.32 -1.92 -15.18
CA GLU A 61 -23.11 -1.25 -15.64
C GLU A 61 -22.84 0.07 -14.90
N LYS A 62 -23.87 0.93 -14.78
CA LYS A 62 -23.77 2.18 -14.01
C LYS A 62 -23.44 1.95 -12.53
N LEU A 63 -24.02 0.90 -11.94
CA LEU A 63 -23.74 0.54 -10.55
C LEU A 63 -22.28 0.09 -10.36
N ASN A 64 -21.78 -0.74 -11.28
CA ASN A 64 -20.39 -1.20 -11.26
C ASN A 64 -19.41 -0.04 -11.48
N GLN A 65 -19.70 0.88 -12.41
CA GLN A 65 -18.91 2.09 -12.61
C GLN A 65 -18.86 2.97 -11.34
N PHE A 66 -20.00 3.15 -10.67
CA PHE A 66 -20.06 3.89 -9.40
C PHE A 66 -19.17 3.26 -8.32
N PHE A 67 -19.22 1.93 -8.17
CA PHE A 67 -18.37 1.24 -7.21
C PHE A 67 -16.88 1.28 -7.58
N ALA A 68 -16.53 1.12 -8.86
CA ALA A 68 -15.15 1.24 -9.34
C ALA A 68 -14.57 2.63 -9.05
N ASN A 69 -15.34 3.69 -9.34
CA ASN A 69 -14.93 5.08 -9.05
C ASN A 69 -14.78 5.33 -7.55
N SER A 70 -15.69 4.82 -6.74
CA SER A 70 -15.61 4.94 -5.28
C SER A 70 -14.39 4.21 -4.73
N SER A 71 -14.08 3.03 -5.26
CA SER A 71 -12.88 2.26 -4.93
C SER A 71 -11.59 2.98 -5.35
N LEU A 72 -11.56 3.64 -6.50
CA LEU A 72 -10.42 4.45 -6.95
C LEU A 72 -10.14 5.62 -5.99
N ILE A 73 -11.20 6.32 -5.55
CA ILE A 73 -11.06 7.43 -4.60
C ILE A 73 -10.54 6.92 -3.26
N LEU A 74 -11.10 5.80 -2.77
CA LEU A 74 -10.65 5.17 -1.53
C LEU A 74 -9.17 4.74 -1.64
N PHE A 75 -8.79 4.11 -2.76
CA PHE A 75 -7.42 3.75 -3.07
C PHE A 75 -6.49 4.96 -2.98
N ALA A 76 -6.80 6.06 -3.67
CA ALA A 76 -5.94 7.23 -3.70
C ALA A 76 -5.71 7.83 -2.30
N LEU A 77 -6.77 7.93 -1.48
CA LEU A 77 -6.68 8.45 -0.12
C LEU A 77 -5.85 7.55 0.80
N ILE A 78 -6.10 6.24 0.75
CA ILE A 78 -5.40 5.26 1.58
C ILE A 78 -3.94 5.13 1.16
N GLU A 79 -3.66 5.11 -0.14
CA GLU A 79 -2.32 4.86 -0.69
C GLU A 79 -1.34 5.97 -0.29
N ILE A 80 -1.77 7.23 -0.32
CA ILE A 80 -0.96 8.37 0.15
C ILE A 80 -0.57 8.17 1.62
N GLY A 81 -1.54 7.87 2.48
CA GLY A 81 -1.30 7.66 3.91
C GLY A 81 -0.41 6.44 4.16
N ARG A 82 -0.68 5.33 3.47
CA ARG A 82 0.06 4.08 3.59
C ARG A 82 1.52 4.28 3.20
N LEU A 83 1.79 4.79 2.00
CA LEU A 83 3.17 5.02 1.52
C LEU A 83 3.93 6.00 2.41
N TYR A 84 3.27 7.06 2.90
CA TYR A 84 3.88 8.00 3.85
C TYR A 84 4.32 7.30 5.14
N MET A 85 3.42 6.49 5.74
CA MET A 85 3.72 5.74 6.96
C MET A 85 4.82 4.71 6.73
N GLY A 86 4.83 4.03 5.58
CA GLY A 86 5.87 3.07 5.20
C GLY A 86 7.23 3.74 5.05
N TYR A 87 7.27 4.86 4.31
CA TYR A 87 8.47 5.65 4.09
C TYR A 87 9.10 6.12 5.40
N PHE A 88 8.29 6.76 6.25
CA PHE A 88 8.77 7.35 7.50
C PHE A 88 9.09 6.27 8.54
N GLY A 89 8.26 5.23 8.63
CA GLY A 89 8.45 4.08 9.51
C GLY A 89 9.75 3.34 9.20
N ASN A 90 10.03 3.08 7.92
CA ASN A 90 11.24 2.41 7.48
C ASN A 90 12.49 3.27 7.66
N ARG A 91 12.44 4.55 7.24
CA ARG A 91 13.60 5.44 7.34
C ARG A 91 13.99 5.74 8.77
N LEU A 92 13.02 5.94 9.67
CA LEU A 92 13.26 6.36 11.05
C LEU A 92 13.21 5.23 12.07
N GLU A 93 13.11 3.97 11.63
CA GLU A 93 12.88 2.79 12.48
C GLU A 93 11.69 3.00 13.46
N LYS A 94 10.66 3.74 13.04
CA LYS A 94 9.50 4.05 13.90
C LYS A 94 8.46 2.94 13.80
N ILE A 95 8.43 2.10 14.83
CA ILE A 95 7.52 0.95 14.95
C ILE A 95 6.06 1.32 14.68
N GLN A 96 5.55 2.39 15.29
CA GLN A 96 4.14 2.78 15.15
C GLN A 96 3.74 3.07 13.70
N PHE A 97 4.62 3.74 12.95
CA PHE A 97 4.41 4.05 11.54
C PHE A 97 4.48 2.80 10.67
N LEU A 98 5.39 1.88 10.99
CA LEU A 98 5.53 0.62 10.26
C LEU A 98 4.34 -0.33 10.51
N ILE A 99 3.78 -0.32 11.73
CA ILE A 99 2.53 -1.03 12.05
C ILE A 99 1.37 -0.42 11.26
N ALA A 100 1.23 0.91 11.27
CA ALA A 100 0.19 1.60 10.51
C ALA A 100 0.28 1.30 9.00
N PHE A 101 1.50 1.28 8.45
CA PHE A 101 1.75 0.87 7.07
C PHE A 101 1.25 -0.54 6.76
N VAL A 102 1.61 -1.53 7.58
CA VAL A 102 1.17 -2.92 7.39
C VAL A 102 -0.35 -3.03 7.56
N PHE A 103 -0.92 -2.36 8.56
CA PHE A 103 -2.37 -2.34 8.81
C PHE A 103 -3.14 -1.77 7.62
N LEU A 104 -2.75 -0.58 7.13
CA LEU A 104 -3.38 0.04 5.96
C LEU A 104 -3.26 -0.85 4.72
N SER A 105 -2.12 -1.52 4.55
CA SER A 105 -1.89 -2.44 3.43
C SER A 105 -2.82 -3.66 3.48
N ILE A 106 -3.03 -4.25 4.66
CA ILE A 106 -3.85 -5.46 4.79
C ILE A 106 -5.36 -5.13 4.83
N SER A 107 -5.75 -4.11 5.57
CA SER A 107 -7.17 -3.81 5.84
C SER A 107 -7.86 -3.04 4.73
N PHE A 108 -7.12 -2.25 3.95
CA PHE A 108 -7.70 -1.39 2.93
C PHE A 108 -7.11 -1.68 1.54
N GLN A 109 -5.79 -1.67 1.43
CA GLN A 109 -5.12 -1.75 0.13
C GLN A 109 -5.37 -3.10 -0.58
N LEU A 110 -5.10 -4.21 0.12
CA LEU A 110 -5.31 -5.55 -0.42
C LEU A 110 -6.79 -5.80 -0.81
N PRO A 111 -7.77 -5.58 0.07
CA PRO A 111 -9.18 -5.72 -0.28
C PRO A 111 -9.58 -4.88 -1.49
N ASN A 112 -9.06 -3.65 -1.59
CA ASN A 112 -9.35 -2.78 -2.71
C ASN A 112 -8.80 -3.32 -4.04
N HIS A 113 -7.59 -3.85 -4.05
CA HIS A 113 -7.02 -4.51 -5.23
C HIS A 113 -7.83 -5.73 -5.68
N PHE A 114 -8.25 -6.58 -4.74
CA PHE A 114 -9.10 -7.73 -5.05
C PHE A 114 -10.48 -7.30 -5.56
N PHE A 115 -11.06 -6.26 -4.97
CA PHE A 115 -12.33 -5.70 -5.40
C PHE A 115 -12.25 -5.20 -6.86
N ASN A 116 -11.21 -4.46 -7.20
CA ASN A 116 -10.99 -3.97 -8.57
C ASN A 116 -10.76 -5.12 -9.55
N LEU A 117 -10.01 -6.16 -9.15
CA LEU A 117 -9.79 -7.34 -9.99
C LEU A 117 -11.12 -8.05 -10.31
N ILE A 118 -11.98 -8.26 -9.31
CA ILE A 118 -13.29 -8.90 -9.49
C ILE A 118 -14.21 -8.04 -10.37
N THR A 119 -14.23 -6.72 -10.13
CA THR A 119 -15.09 -5.77 -10.85
C THR A 119 -14.67 -5.67 -12.32
N LEU A 120 -13.37 -5.59 -12.60
CA LEU A 120 -12.84 -5.52 -13.96
C LEU A 120 -12.95 -6.85 -14.72
N GLN A 121 -12.88 -8.00 -14.04
CA GLN A 121 -13.06 -9.30 -14.69
C GLN A 121 -14.48 -9.46 -15.28
N GLN A 122 -15.48 -8.75 -14.76
CA GLN A 122 -16.82 -8.72 -15.34
C GLN A 122 -16.87 -7.92 -16.65
N TRP A 123 -15.94 -6.99 -16.87
CA TRP A 123 -15.79 -6.22 -18.10
C TRP A 123 -14.87 -6.98 -19.06
N ARG A 124 -15.48 -7.76 -19.95
CA ARG A 124 -14.84 -8.65 -20.96
C ARG A 124 -13.52 -8.09 -21.53
N TRP A 125 -12.49 -8.94 -21.57
CA TRP A 125 -11.30 -9.11 -22.45
C TRP A 125 -10.60 -7.91 -23.15
N SER A 126 -11.26 -6.78 -23.39
CA SER A 126 -10.69 -5.57 -24.00
C SER A 126 -9.75 -4.77 -23.09
N LEU A 127 -9.63 -5.16 -21.81
CA LEU A 127 -8.91 -4.41 -20.77
C LEU A 127 -7.68 -5.15 -20.21
N MET A 128 -7.08 -6.06 -20.99
CA MET A 128 -5.87 -6.82 -20.62
C MET A 128 -4.72 -5.99 -20.01
N PRO A 129 -4.42 -4.76 -20.49
CA PRO A 129 -3.39 -3.93 -19.87
C PRO A 129 -3.69 -3.52 -18.42
N GLN A 130 -4.95 -3.25 -18.09
CA GLN A 130 -5.35 -2.83 -16.73
C GLN A 130 -5.24 -3.97 -15.74
N ILE A 131 -5.71 -5.16 -16.13
CA ILE A 131 -5.61 -6.37 -15.30
C ILE A 131 -4.13 -6.64 -15.00
N THR A 132 -3.26 -6.51 -16.00
CA THR A 132 -1.82 -6.70 -15.83
C THR A 132 -1.23 -5.71 -14.83
N ILE A 133 -1.59 -4.43 -14.93
CA ILE A 133 -1.11 -3.38 -14.00
C ILE A 133 -1.61 -3.66 -12.58
N ILE A 134 -2.88 -4.01 -12.41
CA ILE A 134 -3.44 -4.33 -11.08
C ILE A 134 -2.73 -5.53 -10.46
N LEU A 135 -2.45 -6.58 -11.25
CA LEU A 135 -1.70 -7.74 -10.77
C LEU A 135 -0.27 -7.37 -10.36
N ILE A 136 0.39 -6.48 -11.11
CA ILE A 136 1.73 -5.97 -10.75
C ILE A 136 1.66 -5.19 -9.43
N VAL A 137 0.73 -4.23 -9.30
CA VAL A 137 0.57 -3.42 -8.07
C VAL A 137 0.20 -4.31 -6.87
N LEU A 138 -0.67 -5.29 -7.07
CA LEU A 138 -1.03 -6.28 -6.06
C LEU A 138 0.20 -7.08 -5.61
N SER A 139 1.00 -7.58 -6.54
CA SER A 139 2.21 -8.36 -6.24
C SER A 139 3.22 -7.55 -5.43
N ILE A 140 3.41 -6.28 -5.79
CA ILE A 140 4.30 -5.36 -5.06
C ILE A 140 3.76 -5.07 -3.67
N THR A 141 2.46 -4.84 -3.54
CA THR A 141 1.81 -4.61 -2.24
C THR A 141 1.97 -5.81 -1.31
N VAL A 142 1.86 -7.04 -1.84
CA VAL A 142 2.13 -8.26 -1.06
C VAL A 142 3.59 -8.32 -0.60
N LEU A 143 4.55 -8.03 -1.49
CA LEU A 143 5.97 -8.00 -1.14
C LEU A 143 6.28 -6.93 -0.07
N GLU A 144 5.66 -5.75 -0.19
CA GLU A 144 5.76 -4.67 0.79
C GLU A 144 5.24 -5.08 2.17
N ILE A 145 4.12 -5.80 2.23
CA ILE A 145 3.56 -6.32 3.49
C ILE A 145 4.54 -7.31 4.12
N ILE A 146 5.08 -8.24 3.34
CA ILE A 146 6.04 -9.25 3.81
C ILE A 146 7.30 -8.56 4.35
N LEU A 147 7.92 -7.68 3.56
CA LEU A 147 9.13 -6.97 3.97
C LEU A 147 8.88 -6.02 5.14
N GLY A 148 7.73 -5.34 5.16
CA GLY A 148 7.29 -4.50 6.28
C GLY A 148 7.16 -5.29 7.58
N PHE A 149 6.55 -6.47 7.53
CA PHE A 149 6.40 -7.35 8.68
C PHE A 149 7.76 -7.92 9.16
N VAL A 150 8.61 -8.36 8.24
CA VAL A 150 9.97 -8.84 8.55
C VAL A 150 10.79 -7.73 9.21
N HIS A 151 10.74 -6.51 8.66
CA HIS A 151 11.46 -5.37 9.22
C HIS A 151 10.92 -4.98 10.60
N LEU A 152 9.61 -5.03 10.80
CA LEU A 152 8.98 -4.79 12.10
C LEU A 152 9.47 -5.79 13.15
N ARG A 153 9.48 -7.10 12.83
CA ARG A 153 9.99 -8.13 13.75
C ARG A 153 11.47 -7.91 14.08
N PHE A 154 12.27 -7.52 13.09
CA PHE A 154 13.69 -7.24 13.30
C PHE A 154 13.91 -6.07 14.28
N ILE A 155 13.20 -4.95 14.11
CA ILE A 155 13.31 -3.79 15.00
C ILE A 155 12.88 -4.15 16.43
N ILE A 156 11.77 -4.87 16.58
CA ILE A 156 11.28 -5.29 17.91
C ILE A 156 12.31 -6.21 18.60
N GLY A 157 12.86 -7.19 17.87
CA GLY A 157 13.89 -8.08 18.40
C GLY A 157 15.15 -7.34 18.84
N LYS A 158 15.61 -6.37 18.03
CA LYS A 158 16.75 -5.49 18.36
C LYS A 158 16.50 -4.68 19.64
N ILE A 159 15.28 -4.17 19.85
CA ILE A 159 14.93 -3.44 21.07
C ILE A 159 14.93 -4.36 22.29
N TYR A 160 14.36 -5.56 22.16
CA TYR A 160 14.33 -6.54 23.25
C TYR A 160 15.75 -6.93 23.70
N LEU A 161 16.64 -7.24 22.75
CA LEU A 161 18.04 -7.60 23.04
C LEU A 161 18.83 -6.45 23.67
N ASN A 162 18.62 -5.21 23.24
CA ASN A 162 19.28 -4.05 23.84
C ASN A 162 18.80 -3.81 25.27
N ARG A 163 17.52 -4.07 25.55
CA ARG A 163 16.96 -3.96 26.90
C ARG A 163 17.57 -4.99 27.84
N THR A 164 17.60 -6.26 27.47
CA THR A 164 18.20 -7.32 28.29
C THR A 164 19.69 -7.08 28.54
N ARG A 165 20.43 -6.58 27.53
CA ARG A 165 21.84 -6.20 27.70
C ARG A 165 22.03 -5.07 28.70
N SER A 166 21.15 -4.07 28.68
CA SER A 166 21.19 -2.94 29.64
C SER A 166 20.94 -3.42 31.07
N GLU A 167 19.94 -4.27 31.26
CA GLU A 167 19.58 -4.85 32.56
C GLU A 167 20.73 -5.70 33.12
N ASN A 168 21.36 -6.55 32.30
CA ASN A 168 22.52 -7.35 32.71
C ASN A 168 23.75 -6.50 33.06
N THR A 169 23.96 -5.38 32.36
CA THR A 169 25.10 -4.47 32.63
C THR A 169 24.92 -3.74 33.96
N GLN A 170 23.68 -3.35 34.29
CA GLN A 170 23.34 -2.72 35.57
C GLN A 170 23.47 -3.71 36.73
N ALA A 171 22.99 -4.95 36.58
CA ALA A 171 23.14 -5.99 37.59
C ALA A 171 24.61 -6.27 37.92
N SER A 172 25.47 -6.45 36.91
CA SER A 172 26.91 -6.68 37.12
C SER A 172 27.64 -5.47 37.74
N ALA A 173 27.12 -4.26 37.62
CA ALA A 173 27.70 -3.08 38.26
C ALA A 173 27.36 -2.99 39.74
N ILE A 174 26.18 -3.47 40.15
CA ILE A 174 25.75 -3.53 41.56
C ILE A 174 26.55 -4.60 42.32
N ASP A 175 26.80 -5.76 41.71
CA ASP A 175 27.57 -6.86 42.35
C ASP A 175 29.06 -6.54 42.60
N ARG A 176 29.57 -5.42 42.08
CA ARG A 176 30.97 -4.98 42.25
C ARG A 176 31.16 -3.91 43.33
N ILE A 177 30.09 -3.49 44.01
CA ILE A 177 30.09 -2.52 45.11
C ILE A 177 29.93 -3.28 46.43
#